data_AF-A0AA95HWB0-F1
#
_entry.id   AF-A0AA95HWB0-F1
#
_cell.length_a   1.000
_cell.length_b   1.000
_cell.length_c   1.000
_cell.angle_alpha   90.00
_cell.angle_beta   90.00
_cell.angle_gamma   90.00
#
_symmetry.space_group_name_H-M   'P 1'
#
loop_
_entity.id
_entity.type
_entity.pdbx_description
1 polymer ?
#
loop_
_entity_poly.entity_id
_entity_poly.type
_entity_poly.pdbx_seq_one_letter_code
_entity_poly.pdbx_strand_id
1 'polypeptide(L)' 'METMCRNRIKKEIEQKREEMIYSAKETGFLSVQTISVSQELDRLLNIFQEEIQPLSK' A
#
# COMPACT_ATOMS: atom_id res chain seq x y z
N MET A 1 11.97 -20.19 4.28
CA MET A 1 11.95 -19.19 3.18
C MET A 1 10.84 -18.15 3.40
N GLU A 2 10.51 -17.77 4.64
CA GLU A 2 9.31 -16.96 4.93
C GLU A 2 9.57 -15.45 5.09
N THR A 3 10.83 -15.00 5.11
CA THR A 3 11.20 -13.59 5.36
C THR A 3 11.31 -12.71 4.11
N MET A 4 11.43 -13.29 2.90
CA MET A 4 11.63 -12.50 1.67
C MET A 4 10.34 -11.84 1.15
N CYS A 5 9.18 -12.51 1.25
CA CYS A 5 7.91 -11.96 0.78
C CYS A 5 7.46 -10.74 1.58
N ARG A 6 7.61 -10.79 2.92
CA ARG A 6 7.26 -9.67 3.81
C ARG A 6 8.04 -8.39 3.48
N ASN A 7 9.33 -8.53 3.21
CA ASN A 7 10.18 -7.38 2.91
C ASN A 7 9.84 -6.76 1.55
N ARG A 8 9.44 -7.58 0.56
CA ARG A 8 9.02 -7.10 -0.75
C ARG A 8 7.70 -6.34 -0.66
N ILE A 9 6.69 -6.89 0.01
CA ILE A 9 5.39 -6.22 0.20
C ILE A 9 5.57 -4.91 0.98
N LYS A 10 6.39 -4.92 2.04
CA LYS A 10 6.69 -3.70 2.80
C LYS A 10 7.34 -2.62 1.93
N LYS A 11 8.28 -3.00 1.05
CA LYS A 11 8.92 -2.07 0.13
C LYS A 11 7.91 -1.47 -0.87
N GLU A 12 7.02 -2.29 -1.40
CA GLU A 12 5.96 -1.85 -2.32
C GLU A 12 4.99 -0.88 -1.63
N ILE A 13 4.62 -1.15 -0.37
CA ILE A 13 3.80 -0.24 0.46
C ILE A 13 4.47 1.11 0.60
N GLU A 14 5.76 1.16 0.96
CA GLU A 14 6.48 2.42 1.14
C GLU A 14 6.58 3.20 -0.18
N GLN A 15 6.90 2.53 -1.29
CA GLN A 15 6.94 3.17 -2.60
C GLN A 15 5.57 3.74 -2.98
N LYS A 16 4.50 2.98 -2.75
CA LYS A 16 3.15 3.42 -3.08
C LYS A 16 2.66 4.55 -2.18
N ARG A 17 3.13 4.58 -0.94
CA ARG A 17 2.90 5.68 0.00
C ARG A 17 3.56 6.97 -0.48
N GLU A 18 4.80 6.91 -0.95
CA GLU A 18 5.49 8.06 -1.53
C GLU A 18 4.79 8.56 -2.79
N GLU A 19 4.35 7.65 -3.67
CA GLU A 19 3.58 7.98 -4.87
C GLU A 19 2.25 8.68 -4.53
N MET A 20 1.55 8.21 -3.48
CA MET A 20 0.31 8.82 -3.02
C MET A 20 0.54 10.25 -2.52
N ILE A 21 1.60 10.45 -1.72
CA ILE A 21 1.96 11.77 -1.18
C ILE A 21 2.34 12.72 -2.32
N TYR A 22 3.11 12.24 -3.29
CA TYR A 22 3.48 13.03 -4.46
C TYR A 22 2.23 13.40 -5.29
N SER A 23 1.38 12.44 -5.61
CA SER A 23 0.13 12.67 -6.33
C SER A 23 -0.78 13.66 -5.58
N ALA A 24 -0.90 13.53 -4.25
CA ALA A 24 -1.71 14.43 -3.42
C ALA A 24 -1.17 15.86 -3.43
N LYS A 25 0.15 16.03 -3.46
CA LYS A 25 0.81 17.34 -3.56
C LYS A 25 0.60 17.99 -4.93
N GLU A 26 0.69 17.19 -6.00
CA GLU A 26 0.60 17.70 -7.38
C GLU A 26 -0.86 17.94 -7.82
N THR A 27 -1.77 17.03 -7.46
CA THR A 27 -3.13 16.96 -8.02
C THR A 27 -4.24 17.13 -6.97
N GLY A 28 -3.89 17.09 -5.68
CA GLY A 28 -4.83 17.16 -4.56
C GLY A 28 -5.37 15.79 -4.12
N PHE A 29 -5.74 15.67 -2.85
CA PHE A 29 -6.20 14.40 -2.24
C PHE A 29 -7.44 13.77 -2.88
N LEU A 30 -8.27 14.58 -3.54
CA LEU A 30 -9.51 14.15 -4.19
C LEU A 30 -9.33 13.87 -5.68
N SER A 31 -8.10 13.98 -6.20
CA SER A 31 -7.85 13.66 -7.60
C SER A 31 -8.03 12.16 -7.83
N VAL A 32 -8.50 11.81 -9.02
CA VAL A 32 -8.65 10.40 -9.42
C VAL A 32 -7.32 9.66 -9.33
N GLN A 33 -6.20 10.33 -9.60
CA GLN A 33 -4.86 9.74 -9.46
C GLN A 33 -4.55 9.43 -7.98
N THR A 34 -4.72 10.38 -7.08
CA THR A 34 -4.42 10.17 -5.65
C THR A 34 -5.35 9.12 -5.04
N ILE A 35 -6.63 9.12 -5.42
CA ILE A 35 -7.60 8.10 -5.00
C ILE A 35 -7.19 6.72 -5.51
N SER A 36 -6.79 6.60 -6.79
CA SER A 36 -6.33 5.33 -7.36
C SER A 36 -5.10 4.79 -6.64
N VAL A 37 -4.12 5.65 -6.35
CA VAL A 37 -2.91 5.26 -5.62
C VAL A 37 -3.22 4.89 -4.18
N SER A 38 -4.15 5.62 -3.52
CA SER A 38 -4.63 5.30 -2.18
C SER A 38 -5.31 3.93 -2.10
N GLN A 39 -6.13 3.58 -3.10
CA GLN A 39 -6.79 2.27 -3.15
C GLN A 39 -5.79 1.13 -3.37
N GLU A 40 -4.75 1.36 -4.18
CA GLU A 40 -3.71 0.36 -4.40
C GLU A 40 -2.83 0.17 -3.16
N LEU A 41 -2.51 1.25 -2.46
CA LEU A 41 -1.84 1.20 -1.16
C LEU A 41 -2.66 0.43 -0.11
N ASP A 42 -3.97 0.66 -0.04
CA ASP A 42 -4.88 -0.05 0.87
C ASP A 42 -4.90 -1.57 0.59
N ARG A 43 -4.95 -1.99 -0.68
CA ARG A 43 -4.84 -3.41 -1.05
C ARG A 43 -3.53 -4.04 -0.58
N LEU A 44 -2.41 -3.35 -0.76
CA LEU A 44 -1.11 -3.84 -0.32
C LEU A 44 -1.04 -3.98 1.21
N LEU A 45 -1.65 -3.04 1.94
CA LEU A 45 -1.76 -3.09 3.39
C LEU A 45 -2.63 -4.26 3.86
N ASN A 46 -3.77 -4.50 3.20
CA ASN A 46 -4.64 -5.63 3.51
C ASN A 46 -3.91 -6.97 3.30
N ILE A 47 -3.22 -7.15 2.17
CA ILE A 47 -2.42 -8.36 1.89
C ILE A 47 -1.34 -8.56 2.96
N PHE A 48 -0.64 -7.48 3.32
CA PHE A 48 0.39 -7.53 4.36
C PHE A 48 -0.20 -7.88 5.73
N GLN A 49 -1.40 -7.39 6.03
CA GLN A 49 -2.11 -7.68 7.28
C GLN A 49 -2.59 -9.13 7.33
N GLU A 50 -3.13 -9.67 6.23
CA GLU A 50 -3.52 -11.09 6.11
C GLU A 50 -2.30 -12.02 6.29
N GLU A 51 -1.13 -11.63 5.78
CA GLU A 51 0.13 -12.38 5.93
C GLU A 51 0.70 -12.33 7.36
N ILE A 52 0.41 -11.27 8.14
CA ILE A 52 0.89 -11.12 9.53
C ILE A 52 -0.11 -11.67 10.55
N GLN A 53 -1.40 -11.61 10.24
CA GLN A 53 -2.46 -12.21 11.01
C GLN A 53 -3.39 -12.96 10.07
N PRO A 54 -3.30 -14.31 9.98
CA PRO A 54 -4.44 -15.09 9.58
C PRO A 54 -5.47 -14.97 10.70
N LEU A 55 -6.23 -13.87 10.71
CA LEU A 55 -7.25 -13.66 11.72
C LEU A 55 -8.32 -14.72 11.48
N SER A 56 -8.31 -15.72 12.36
CA SER A 56 -9.30 -16.78 12.48
C SER A 56 -10.70 -16.26 12.18
N LYS A 57 -11.30 -16.76 11.11
CA LYS A 57 -12.73 -16.61 10.84
C LYS A 57 -13.45 -17.90 11.20
#